data_AF-A0A365D6V3-F1
#
_entry.id   AF-A0A365D6V3-F1
#
_cell.length_a   1.000
_cell.length_b   1.000
_cell.length_c   1.000
_cell.angle_alpha   90.00
_cell.angle_beta   90.00
_cell.angle_gamma   90.00
#
_symmetry.space_group_name_H-M   'P 1'
#
loop_
_entity.id
_entity.type
_entity.pdbx_description
1 polymer ?
#
loop_
_entity_poly.entity_id
_entity_poly.type
_entity_poly.pdbx_seq_one_letter_code
_entity_poly.pdbx_strand_id
1 'polypeptide(L)'
;MDAVDQQALTGAVIKEHRLDIWQLWIEFVGLGGDASEQLIRAYCAGEATLSAKERDALSLAVNEHCTAKGLPLRAPLSSSALILRNTRKDSPSGGPQS
;
A
#
# COMPACT_ATOMS: atom_id res chain seq x y z
N MET A 1 -7.31 10.82 1.90
CA MET A 1 -7.79 9.48 2.32
C MET A 1 -7.96 9.45 3.84
N ASP A 2 -8.99 8.78 4.36
CA ASP A 2 -9.15 8.57 5.82
C ASP A 2 -8.07 7.62 6.37
N ALA A 3 -7.74 7.74 7.65
CA ALA A 3 -6.72 6.91 8.28
C ALA A 3 -7.04 5.42 8.31
N VAL A 4 -8.30 5.07 8.60
CA VAL A 4 -8.79 3.70 8.64
C VAL A 4 -8.79 3.10 7.24
N ASP A 5 -9.21 3.86 6.23
CA ASP A 5 -9.17 3.42 4.84
C ASP A 5 -7.75 3.13 4.37
N GLN A 6 -6.79 4.03 4.67
CA GLN A 6 -5.39 3.81 4.33
C GLN A 6 -4.83 2.58 5.03
N GLN A 7 -5.14 2.40 6.31
CA GLN A 7 -4.71 1.22 7.08
C GLN A 7 -5.23 -0.07 6.46
N ALA A 8 -6.53 -0.14 6.16
CA ALA A 8 -7.16 -1.30 5.56
C ALA A 8 -6.54 -1.63 4.20
N LEU A 9 -6.33 -0.62 3.35
CA LEU A 9 -5.78 -0.82 2.01
C LEU A 9 -4.29 -1.19 2.04
N THR A 10 -3.47 -0.52 2.85
CA THR A 10 -2.05 -0.88 3.01
C THR A 10 -1.92 -2.29 3.58
N GLY A 11 -2.71 -2.63 4.60
CA GLY A 11 -2.76 -4.00 5.14
C GLY A 11 -3.22 -5.03 4.12
N ALA A 12 -4.16 -4.69 3.24
CA ALA A 12 -4.62 -5.56 2.16
C ALA A 12 -3.50 -5.86 1.15
N VAL A 13 -2.70 -4.86 0.74
CA VAL A 13 -1.56 -5.08 -0.17
C VAL A 13 -0.53 -6.01 0.44
N ILE A 14 -0.21 -5.80 1.73
CA ILE A 14 0.74 -6.64 2.47
C ILE A 14 0.26 -8.10 2.50
N LYS A 15 -1.03 -8.32 2.81
CA LYS A 15 -1.64 -9.66 2.87
C LYS A 15 -1.70 -10.33 1.49
N GLU A 16 -2.18 -9.61 0.48
CA GLU A 16 -2.35 -10.11 -0.89
C GLU A 16 -1.02 -10.61 -1.48
N HIS A 17 0.05 -9.86 -1.27
CA HIS A 17 1.37 -10.20 -1.78
C HIS A 17 2.25 -10.97 -0.79
N ARG A 18 1.72 -11.33 0.38
CA ARG A 18 2.43 -12.02 1.47
C ARG A 18 3.79 -11.36 1.76
N LEU A 19 3.78 -10.02 1.85
CA LEU A 19 4.99 -9.26 2.09
C LEU A 19 5.48 -9.53 3.51
N ASP A 20 6.80 -9.64 3.65
CA ASP A 20 7.42 -9.85 4.95
C ASP A 20 7.44 -8.54 5.74
N ILE A 21 6.76 -8.54 6.89
CA ILE A 21 6.64 -7.36 7.75
C ILE A 21 8.01 -6.94 8.30
N TRP A 22 8.91 -7.89 8.57
CA TRP A 22 10.25 -7.55 9.05
C TRP A 22 11.03 -6.75 7.99
N GLN A 23 11.03 -7.23 6.75
CA GLN A 23 11.67 -6.54 5.63
C GLN A 23 11.04 -5.17 5.36
N LEU A 24 9.70 -5.07 5.38
CA LEU A 24 8.99 -3.81 5.22
C LEU A 24 9.31 -2.81 6.33
N TRP A 25 9.49 -3.28 7.57
CA TRP A 25 9.87 -2.41 8.69
C TRP A 25 11.27 -1.81 8.49
N ILE A 26 12.23 -2.59 7.99
CA ILE A 26 13.57 -2.07 7.66
C ILE A 26 13.49 -0.97 6.61
N GLU A 27 12.71 -1.19 5.54
CA GLU A 27 12.50 -0.21 4.47
C GLU A 27 11.80 1.06 4.99
N PHE A 28 10.77 0.89 5.82
CA PHE A 28 10.07 1.97 6.52
C PHE A 28 11.01 2.84 7.38
N VAL A 29 11.92 2.21 8.15
CA VAL A 29 12.93 2.93 8.93
C VAL A 29 13.87 3.71 8.01
N GLY A 30 14.29 3.12 6.88
CA GLY A 30 15.10 3.79 5.86
C GLY A 30 14.42 5.03 5.26
N LEU A 31 13.08 5.06 5.23
CA LEU A 31 12.27 6.20 4.79
C LEU A 31 11.97 7.23 5.90
N GLY A 32 12.62 7.11 7.06
CA GLY A 32 12.47 8.03 8.19
C GLY A 32 11.25 7.77 9.07
N GLY A 33 10.70 6.55 9.00
CA GLY A 33 9.75 6.01 9.96
C GLY A 33 10.41 5.66 11.30
N ASP A 34 9.69 5.89 12.40
CA ASP A 34 10.23 5.74 13.77
C ASP A 34 9.41 4.77 14.64
N ALA A 35 8.31 4.24 14.11
CA ALA A 35 7.51 3.23 14.78
C ALA A 35 8.30 1.92 14.98
N SER A 36 8.09 1.27 16.13
CA SER A 36 8.65 -0.06 16.37
C SER A 36 8.04 -1.10 15.44
N GLU A 37 8.77 -2.19 15.19
CA GLU A 37 8.27 -3.31 14.39
C GLU A 37 6.96 -3.87 14.96
N GLN A 38 6.86 -3.98 16.28
CA GLN A 38 5.65 -4.45 16.95
C GLN A 38 4.45 -3.53 16.69
N LEU A 39 4.67 -2.21 16.67
CA LEU A 39 3.63 -1.24 16.35
C LEU A 39 3.21 -1.34 14.88
N ILE A 40 4.14 -1.57 13.95
CA ILE A 40 3.82 -1.84 12.54
C ILE A 40 2.98 -3.12 12.40
N ARG A 41 3.33 -4.19 13.11
CA ARG A 41 2.55 -5.44 13.12
C ARG A 41 1.11 -5.20 13.62
N ALA A 42 0.97 -4.52 14.74
CA ALA A 42 -0.34 -4.18 15.31
C ALA A 42 -1.15 -3.27 14.36
N TYR A 43 -0.50 -2.29 13.71
CA TYR A 43 -1.13 -1.45 12.70
C TYR A 43 -1.63 -2.28 11.51
N CYS A 44 -0.83 -3.19 10.98
CA CYS A 44 -1.24 -4.08 9.87
C CYS A 44 -2.36 -5.06 10.27
N ALA A 45 -2.48 -5.38 11.55
CA ALA A 45 -3.56 -6.19 12.10
C ALA A 45 -4.86 -5.40 12.36
N GLY A 46 -4.82 -4.06 12.30
CA GLY A 46 -5.96 -3.21 12.67
C GLY A 46 -6.07 -2.93 14.17
N GLU A 47 -5.04 -3.25 14.94
CA GLU A 47 -5.02 -3.22 16.41
C GLU A 47 -4.38 -1.93 16.97
N ALA A 48 -3.69 -1.17 16.13
CA ALA A 48 -3.06 0.09 16.50
C ALA A 48 -3.18 1.15 15.39
N THR A 49 -2.92 2.40 15.74
CA THR A 49 -2.90 3.52 14.81
C THR A 49 -1.49 4.08 14.66
N LEU A 50 -1.19 4.59 13.46
CA LEU A 50 0.05 5.32 13.17
C LEU A 50 -0.27 6.79 12.86
N SER A 51 0.70 7.68 13.11
CA SER A 51 0.60 9.06 12.65
C SER A 51 0.52 9.12 11.12
N ALA A 52 0.02 10.24 10.56
CA ALA A 52 -0.07 10.38 9.10
C ALA A 52 1.30 10.22 8.40
N LYS A 53 2.37 10.74 9.00
CA LYS A 53 3.75 10.59 8.51
C LYS A 53 4.14 9.10 8.44
N GLU A 54 3.89 8.35 9.50
CA GLU A 54 4.25 6.93 9.57
C GLU A 54 3.40 6.07 8.62
N ARG A 55 2.11 6.37 8.49
CA ARG A 55 1.24 5.71 7.50
C ARG A 55 1.76 5.89 6.08
N ASP A 56 2.16 7.11 5.73
CA ASP A 56 2.68 7.42 4.40
C ASP A 56 4.04 6.77 4.15
N ALA A 57 4.93 6.78 5.15
CA ALA A 57 6.22 6.08 5.07
C ALA A 57 6.03 4.56 4.88
N LEU A 58 5.09 3.94 5.59
CA LEU A 58 4.80 2.50 5.45
C LEU A 58 4.19 2.19 4.07
N SER A 59 3.21 3.00 3.62
CA SER A 59 2.64 2.86 2.29
C SER A 59 3.69 3.02 1.19
N LEU A 60 4.65 3.93 1.36
CA LEU A 60 5.77 4.10 0.43
C LEU A 60 6.69 2.87 0.42
N ALA A 61 7.10 2.37 1.59
CA ALA A 61 7.89 1.14 1.69
C ALA A 61 7.22 -0.03 0.96
N VAL A 62 5.92 -0.25 1.21
CA VAL A 62 5.12 -1.28 0.52
C VAL A 62 5.15 -1.10 -1.00
N ASN A 63 5.03 0.14 -1.48
CA ASN A 63 5.00 0.44 -2.91
C ASN A 63 6.36 0.23 -3.59
N GLU A 64 7.44 0.64 -2.95
CA GLU A 64 8.80 0.43 -3.44
C GLU A 64 9.14 -1.06 -3.46
N HIS A 65 8.78 -1.78 -2.41
CA HIS A 65 8.94 -3.23 -2.32
C HIS A 65 8.17 -3.97 -3.43
N CYS A 66 6.90 -3.60 -3.64
CA CYS A 66 6.09 -4.13 -4.74
C CYS A 66 6.70 -3.82 -6.11
N THR A 67 7.25 -2.62 -6.28
CA THR A 67 7.90 -2.22 -7.53
C THR A 67 9.16 -3.04 -7.80
N ALA A 68 10.02 -3.23 -6.79
CA ALA A 68 11.20 -4.08 -6.89
C ALA A 68 10.87 -5.54 -7.26
N LYS A 69 9.71 -6.04 -6.82
CA LYS A 69 9.21 -7.39 -7.12
C LYS A 69 8.34 -7.49 -8.38
N GLY A 70 8.10 -6.39 -9.10
CA GLY A 70 7.22 -6.38 -10.28
C GLY A 70 5.75 -6.66 -9.96
N LEU A 71 5.32 -6.46 -8.72
CA LEU A 71 3.93 -6.65 -8.28
C LEU A 71 3.07 -5.46 -8.69
N PRO A 72 1.79 -5.63 -9.05
CA PRO A 72 0.98 -4.56 -9.64
C PRO A 72 0.19 -3.70 -8.63
N LEU A 73 -0.15 -4.22 -7.44
CA LEU A 73 -0.98 -3.49 -6.48
C LEU A 73 -0.16 -2.48 -5.68
N ARG A 74 -0.76 -1.33 -5.33
CA ARG A 74 -0.11 -0.24 -4.58
C ARG A 74 -0.95 0.20 -3.41
N ALA A 75 -0.30 0.46 -2.28
CA ALA A 75 -0.86 1.07 -1.10
C ALA A 75 -1.07 2.58 -1.33
N PRO A 76 -2.20 3.15 -0.90
CA PRO A 76 -2.45 4.59 -1.04
C PRO A 76 -1.67 5.40 0.00
N LEU A 77 -1.38 6.67 -0.33
CA LEU A 77 -0.86 7.67 0.61
C LEU A 77 -2.01 8.51 1.18
N SER A 78 -1.80 9.19 2.30
CA SER A 78 -2.79 10.07 2.93
C SER A 78 -3.34 11.14 1.97
N SER A 79 -2.45 11.66 1.11
CA SER A 79 -2.76 12.65 0.07
C SER A 79 -3.32 12.04 -1.23
N SER A 80 -3.31 10.72 -1.39
CA SER A 80 -3.92 10.07 -2.55
C SER A 80 -5.43 10.23 -2.50
N ALA A 81 -5.99 10.81 -3.56
CA ALA A 81 -7.42 10.70 -3.82
C ALA A 81 -7.71 9.25 -4.24
N LEU A 82 -8.78 8.66 -3.71
CA LEU A 82 -9.33 7.42 -4.27
C LEU A 82 -9.82 7.75 -5.69
N ILE A 83 -8.97 7.61 -6.69
CA ILE A 83 -9.48 7.39 -8.03
C ILE A 83 -9.97 5.95 -8.02
N LEU A 84 -11.27 5.79 -7.76
CA LEU A 84 -11.98 4.54 -8.00
C LEU A 84 -11.89 4.26 -9.51
N ARG A 85 -10.76 3.72 -9.98
CA ARG A 85 -10.64 3.18 -11.32
C ARG A 85 -11.50 1.93 -11.36
N ASN A 86 -12.78 2.15 -11.60
CA ASN A 86 -13.73 1.13 -12.02
C ASN A 86 -13.17 0.55 -13.34
N THR A 87 -12.34 -0.47 -13.25
CA THR A 87 -11.90 -1.29 -14.38
C THR A 87 -13.07 -2.16 -14.85
N ARG A 88 -14.19 -1.52 -15.21
CA ARG A 88 -15.13 -2.13 -16.15
C ARG A 88 -14.55 -1.94 -17.55
N LYS A 89 -13.70 -2.89 -17.91
CA LYS A 89 -13.74 -3.57 -19.21
C LYS A 89 -13.88 -2.65 -20.44
N ASP A 90 -12.81 -1.95 -20.79
CA ASP A 90 -12.57 -1.65 -22.21
C ASP A 90 -11.82 -2.86 -22.80
N SER A 91 -12.60 -3.86 -23.20
CA SER A 91 -12.15 -4.82 -24.20
C SER A 91 -11.95 -4.06 -25.52
N PRO A 92 -10.86 -4.25 -26.27
CA PRO A 92 -10.71 -3.61 -27.57
C PRO A 92 -11.64 -4.32 -28.56
N SER A 93 -12.81 -3.75 -28.80
CA SER A 93 -13.70 -4.21 -29.87
C SER A 93 -13.40 -3.43 -31.15
N GLY A 94 -12.90 -4.14 -32.17
CA GLY A 94 -13.00 -3.74 -33.56
C GLY A 94 -11.67 -3.45 -34.24
N GLY A 95 -11.17 -4.42 -34.99
CA GLY A 95 -10.11 -4.23 -35.98
C GLY A 95 -10.55 -3.33 -37.14
N PRO A 96 -9.64 -3.01 -38.07
CA PRO A 96 -9.90 -2.06 -39.14
C PRO A 96 -10.88 -2.66 -40.15
N GLN A 97 -11.93 -1.91 -40.48
CA GLN A 97 -12.72 -2.15 -41.69
C GLN A 97 -12.41 -1.05 -42.70
N SER A 98 -11.83 -1.52 -43.82
CA SER A 98 -11.80 -0.95 -45.19
C SER A 98 -11.04 0.37 -45.43
#